data_AF-A0A357LH77-F1
#
_entry.id   AF-A0A357LH77-F1
#
_cell.length_a   1.000
_cell.length_b   1.000
_cell.length_c   1.000
_cell.angle_alpha   90.00
_cell.angle_beta   90.00
_cell.angle_gamma   90.00
#
_symmetry.space_group_name_H-M   'P 1'
#
loop_
_entity.id
_entity.type
_entity.pdbx_description
1 polymer ?
#
loop_
_entity_poly.entity_id
_entity_poly.type
_entity_poly.pdbx_seq_one_letter_code
_entity_poly.pdbx_strand_id
1 'polypeptide(L)'
;MTERHVHIVGAGLSGLAAAVRLVERGARVTVYESAGHAGGRCRTFYDRTLDRAIDNGNHLIMSGNRSALDYLARIGSKDALTGPAEAAYPFVDVKTGRRWRVRINDGLFPAWIFDAKARVPETGVADYLKAAGIAFARADQTVADLVDRSDPLYARFWEPLTLAVLNTTPEIGQARLLWSVIRETFALGGGASRPLAAREGLGPAFIDP
;
A
#
# COMPACT_ATOMS: atom_id res chain seq x y z
N MET A 1 17.55 -37.25 -0.89
CA MET A 1 16.25 -36.60 -1.16
C MET A 1 16.33 -36.00 -2.55
N THR A 2 15.37 -36.26 -3.42
CA THR A 2 15.33 -35.67 -4.76
C THR A 2 15.14 -34.15 -4.64
N GLU A 3 16.04 -33.39 -5.26
CA GLU A 3 15.94 -31.94 -5.33
C GLU A 3 14.64 -31.57 -6.04
N ARG A 4 13.71 -30.91 -5.34
CA ARG A 4 12.42 -30.52 -5.94
C ARG A 4 12.68 -29.39 -6.94
N HIS A 5 12.38 -29.63 -8.21
CA HIS A 5 12.42 -28.61 -9.25
C HIS A 5 11.05 -27.93 -9.36
N VAL A 6 10.99 -26.64 -9.09
CA VAL A 6 9.77 -25.82 -9.17
C VAL A 6 9.82 -24.91 -10.40
N HIS A 7 8.73 -24.92 -11.15
CA HIS A 7 8.52 -24.06 -12.32
C HIS A 7 7.57 -22.92 -11.94
N ILE A 8 7.99 -21.68 -12.18
CA ILE A 8 7.22 -20.47 -11.88
C ILE A 8 6.91 -19.77 -13.21
N VAL A 9 5.64 -19.49 -13.46
CA VAL A 9 5.20 -18.78 -14.68
C VAL A 9 4.91 -17.32 -14.31
N GLY A 10 5.70 -16.41 -14.89
CA GLY A 10 5.70 -14.96 -14.68
C GLY A 10 6.87 -14.49 -13.80
N ALA A 11 7.67 -13.57 -14.32
CA ALA A 11 8.75 -12.87 -13.61
C ALA A 11 8.29 -11.51 -13.06
N GLY A 12 7.01 -11.40 -12.66
CA GLY A 12 6.53 -10.28 -11.85
C GLY A 12 6.93 -10.42 -10.38
N LEU A 13 6.64 -9.40 -9.57
CA LEU A 13 7.03 -9.36 -8.14
C LEU A 13 6.62 -10.60 -7.36
N SER A 14 5.41 -11.15 -7.58
CA SER A 14 4.96 -12.37 -6.91
C SER A 14 5.78 -13.61 -7.28
N GLY A 15 6.10 -13.76 -8.58
CA GLY A 15 6.90 -14.88 -9.09
C GLY A 15 8.34 -14.81 -8.60
N LEU A 16 8.94 -13.61 -8.63
CA LEU A 16 10.30 -13.38 -8.13
C LEU A 16 10.38 -13.57 -6.61
N ALA A 17 9.41 -13.07 -5.84
CA ALA A 17 9.35 -13.29 -4.40
C ALA A 17 9.22 -14.79 -4.05
N ALA A 18 8.40 -15.53 -4.79
CA ALA A 18 8.29 -16.98 -4.64
C ALA A 18 9.60 -17.69 -5.00
N ALA A 19 10.26 -17.29 -6.10
CA ALA A 19 11.54 -17.84 -6.54
C ALA A 19 12.62 -17.68 -5.47
N VAL A 20 12.79 -16.46 -4.93
CA VAL A 20 13.76 -16.16 -3.85
C VAL A 20 13.51 -17.08 -2.65
N ARG A 21 12.25 -17.18 -2.20
CA ARG A 21 11.87 -18.02 -1.05
C ARG A 21 12.12 -19.51 -1.27
N LEU A 22 11.96 -19.99 -2.49
CA LEU A 22 12.17 -21.40 -2.85
C LEU A 22 13.65 -21.73 -2.98
N VAL A 23 14.43 -20.85 -3.60
CA VAL A 23 15.90 -20.99 -3.73
C VAL A 23 16.57 -21.02 -2.37
N GLU A 24 16.19 -20.13 -1.45
CA GLU A 24 16.70 -20.15 -0.06
C GLU A 24 16.41 -21.46 0.69
N ARG A 25 15.36 -22.19 0.29
CA ARG A 25 15.00 -23.49 0.86
C ARG A 25 15.66 -24.67 0.13
N GLY A 26 16.59 -24.40 -0.78
CA GLY A 26 17.33 -25.41 -1.54
C GLY A 26 16.54 -26.07 -2.66
N ALA A 27 15.45 -25.44 -3.13
CA ALA A 27 14.75 -25.92 -4.33
C ALA A 27 15.43 -25.38 -5.59
N ARG A 28 15.50 -26.22 -6.64
CA ARG A 28 15.85 -25.78 -7.99
C ARG A 28 14.65 -25.04 -8.56
N VAL A 29 14.83 -23.82 -9.08
CA VAL A 29 13.74 -23.00 -9.63
C VAL A 29 14.01 -22.65 -11.09
N THR A 30 12.97 -22.71 -11.93
CA THR A 30 12.98 -22.11 -13.27
C THR A 30 11.81 -21.14 -13.38
N VAL A 31 12.11 -19.89 -13.74
CA VAL A 31 11.11 -18.84 -13.97
C VAL A 31 10.93 -18.65 -15.48
N TYR A 32 9.68 -18.63 -15.93
CA TYR A 32 9.31 -18.39 -17.33
C TYR A 32 8.65 -17.01 -17.44
N GLU A 33 9.07 -16.22 -18.41
CA GLU A 33 8.51 -14.89 -18.66
C GLU A 33 8.32 -14.68 -20.17
N SER A 34 7.18 -14.12 -20.56
CA SER A 34 6.83 -13.90 -21.96
C SER A 34 7.19 -12.50 -22.46
N ALA A 35 7.30 -11.50 -21.57
CA ALA A 35 7.53 -10.11 -21.90
C ALA A 35 8.96 -9.77 -22.33
N GLY A 36 9.90 -10.71 -22.26
CA GLY A 36 11.32 -10.49 -22.58
C GLY A 36 12.08 -9.66 -21.54
N HIS A 37 11.43 -9.29 -20.43
CA HIS A 37 12.03 -8.60 -19.29
C HIS A 37 11.31 -9.03 -18.00
N ALA A 38 12.00 -8.96 -16.86
CA ALA A 38 11.40 -9.18 -15.54
C ALA A 38 10.63 -7.94 -15.04
N GLY A 39 9.88 -8.10 -13.96
CA GLY A 39 9.26 -7.01 -13.21
C GLY A 39 7.76 -6.84 -13.41
N GLY A 40 7.20 -7.31 -14.53
CA GLY A 40 5.77 -7.18 -14.80
C GLY A 40 5.26 -5.74 -14.61
N ARG A 41 4.31 -5.53 -13.68
CA ARG A 41 3.80 -4.19 -13.34
C ARG A 41 4.76 -3.33 -12.51
N CYS A 42 5.77 -3.92 -11.86
CA CYS A 42 6.80 -3.20 -11.10
C CYS A 42 8.02 -2.82 -11.95
N ARG A 43 7.91 -2.85 -13.29
CA ARG A 43 9.01 -2.47 -14.18
C ARG A 43 9.21 -0.95 -14.22
N THR A 44 10.46 -0.54 -14.40
CA THR A 44 10.85 0.82 -14.80
C THR A 44 11.36 0.77 -16.23
N PHE A 45 11.04 1.76 -17.06
CA PHE A 45 11.51 1.84 -18.43
C PHE A 45 11.90 3.27 -18.79
N TYR A 46 12.83 3.42 -19.74
CA TYR A 46 13.26 4.73 -20.21
C TYR A 46 12.29 5.27 -21.26
N ASP A 47 11.69 6.42 -20.97
CA ASP A 47 10.91 7.17 -21.94
C ASP A 47 11.81 8.18 -22.66
N ARG A 48 11.96 8.02 -23.98
CA ARG A 48 12.82 8.87 -24.81
C ARG A 48 12.26 10.27 -25.03
N THR A 49 10.95 10.44 -24.92
CA THR A 49 10.30 11.74 -25.12
C THR A 49 10.50 12.63 -23.91
N LEU A 50 10.40 12.03 -22.72
CA LEU A 50 10.61 12.70 -21.43
C LEU A 50 12.08 12.73 -21.01
N ASP A 51 12.93 11.94 -21.68
CA ASP A 51 14.36 11.74 -21.39
C ASP A 51 14.61 11.26 -19.95
N ARG A 52 13.76 10.35 -19.46
CA ARG A 52 13.74 9.90 -18.06
C ARG A 52 13.27 8.46 -17.91
N ALA A 53 13.72 7.81 -16.84
CA ALA A 53 13.15 6.56 -16.38
C ALA A 53 11.77 6.79 -15.75
N ILE A 54 10.79 5.97 -16.12
CA ILE A 54 9.43 6.01 -15.58
C ILE A 54 8.98 4.62 -15.14
N ASP A 55 8.28 4.58 -14.00
CA ASP A 55 7.64 3.37 -13.53
C ASP A 55 6.37 3.08 -14.32
N ASN A 56 6.08 1.80 -14.52
CA ASN A 56 4.82 1.33 -15.08
C ASN A 56 3.67 1.42 -14.04
N GLY A 57 3.41 2.64 -13.57
CA GLY A 57 2.55 2.97 -12.44
C GLY A 57 3.35 3.27 -11.17
N ASN A 58 2.92 4.27 -10.39
CA ASN A 58 3.53 4.58 -9.10
C ASN A 58 2.81 3.81 -7.99
N HIS A 59 3.56 3.21 -7.06
CA HIS A 59 3.00 2.51 -5.90
C HIS A 59 3.60 3.03 -4.61
N LEU A 60 2.73 3.54 -3.75
CA LEU A 60 3.05 3.84 -2.36
C LEU A 60 3.03 2.53 -1.57
N ILE A 61 4.07 2.31 -0.78
CA ILE A 61 4.19 1.14 0.09
C ILE A 61 4.07 1.60 1.53
N MET A 62 3.13 1.05 2.28
CA MET A 62 3.01 1.37 3.69
C MET A 62 4.12 0.66 4.47
N SER A 63 4.73 1.32 5.44
CA SER A 63 5.80 0.73 6.27
C SER A 63 5.37 -0.50 7.07
N GLY A 64 4.06 -0.73 7.23
CA GLY A 64 3.50 -1.96 7.80
C GLY A 64 3.48 -3.15 6.84
N ASN A 65 3.74 -2.96 5.54
CA ASN A 65 3.79 -4.04 4.54
C ASN A 65 5.07 -4.87 4.71
N ARG A 66 5.04 -5.79 5.68
CA ARG A 66 6.18 -6.65 6.03
C ARG A 66 6.61 -7.54 4.86
N SER A 67 5.68 -7.97 4.01
CA SER A 67 5.98 -8.84 2.86
C SER A 67 6.88 -8.15 1.85
N ALA A 68 6.56 -6.89 1.48
CA ALA A 68 7.38 -6.12 0.57
C ALA A 68 8.75 -5.77 1.18
N LEU A 69 8.77 -5.36 2.45
CA LEU A 69 10.01 -5.00 3.14
C LEU A 69 10.95 -6.19 3.38
N ASP A 70 10.41 -7.36 3.73
CA ASP A 70 11.19 -8.59 3.86
C ASP A 70 11.73 -9.06 2.50
N TYR A 71 10.95 -8.93 1.42
CA TYR A 71 11.44 -9.23 0.08
C TYR A 71 12.62 -8.33 -0.30
N LEU A 72 12.50 -7.01 -0.12
CA LEU A 72 13.59 -6.05 -0.35
C LEU A 72 14.84 -6.39 0.47
N ALA A 73 14.67 -6.75 1.74
CA ALA A 73 15.79 -7.15 2.60
C ALA A 73 16.52 -8.40 2.06
N ARG A 74 15.79 -9.38 1.52
CA ARG A 74 16.37 -10.61 0.96
C ARG A 74 17.15 -10.37 -0.32
N ILE A 75 16.70 -9.43 -1.16
CA ILE A 75 17.37 -9.09 -2.41
C ILE A 75 18.42 -7.98 -2.24
N GLY A 76 18.71 -7.55 -1.00
CA GLY A 76 19.74 -6.55 -0.71
C GLY A 76 19.32 -5.08 -0.92
N SER A 77 18.03 -4.81 -1.15
CA SER A 77 17.51 -3.50 -1.57
C SER A 77 16.71 -2.77 -0.47
N LYS A 78 17.07 -2.99 0.80
CA LYS A 78 16.32 -2.45 1.95
C LYS A 78 16.22 -0.92 1.93
N ASP A 79 17.26 -0.23 1.48
CA ASP A 79 17.37 1.22 1.51
C ASP A 79 16.82 1.92 0.24
N ALA A 80 16.29 1.14 -0.71
CA ALA A 80 15.69 1.66 -1.94
C ALA A 80 14.35 2.37 -1.70
N LEU A 81 13.67 2.07 -0.59
CA LEU A 81 12.46 2.78 -0.18
C LEU A 81 12.78 3.95 0.74
N THR A 82 12.17 5.09 0.46
CA THR A 82 12.29 6.32 1.26
C THR A 82 10.92 6.87 1.61
N GLY A 83 10.81 7.63 2.70
CA GLY A 83 9.56 8.22 3.14
C GLY A 83 9.76 9.19 4.29
N PRO A 84 8.68 9.87 4.73
CA PRO A 84 8.74 10.80 5.85
C PRO A 84 9.02 10.07 7.18
N ALA A 85 9.58 10.79 8.14
CA ALA A 85 9.81 10.28 9.50
C ALA A 85 8.50 9.99 10.26
N GLU A 86 7.41 10.67 9.89
CA GLU A 86 6.08 10.51 10.47
C GLU A 86 5.06 10.03 9.42
N ALA A 87 4.01 9.35 9.86
CA ALA A 87 2.89 8.95 9.00
C ALA A 87 2.01 10.16 8.66
N ALA A 88 2.44 10.93 7.67
CA ALA A 88 1.80 12.16 7.23
C ALA A 88 1.30 12.04 5.79
N TYR A 89 0.02 12.32 5.60
CA TYR A 89 -0.66 12.28 4.32
C TYR A 89 -1.22 13.66 4.00
N PRO A 90 -0.58 14.43 3.09
CA PRO A 90 -1.10 15.70 2.64
C PRO A 90 -2.28 15.47 1.68
N PHE A 91 -3.38 16.18 1.91
CA PHE A 91 -4.55 16.18 1.05
C PHE A 91 -4.81 17.59 0.51
N VAL A 92 -5.37 17.63 -0.70
CA VAL A 92 -5.87 18.85 -1.32
C VAL A 92 -7.23 18.57 -1.94
N ASP A 93 -8.20 19.40 -1.61
CA ASP A 93 -9.45 19.49 -2.37
C ASP A 93 -9.20 20.44 -3.55
N VAL A 94 -9.19 19.88 -4.75
CA VAL A 94 -8.89 20.62 -5.99
C VAL A 94 -9.98 21.66 -6.31
N LYS A 95 -11.24 21.42 -5.91
CA LYS A 95 -12.35 22.34 -6.20
C LYS A 95 -12.29 23.58 -5.33
N THR A 96 -11.97 23.40 -4.04
CA THR A 96 -11.97 24.49 -3.06
C THR A 96 -10.57 25.06 -2.80
N GLY A 97 -9.51 24.36 -3.23
CA GLY A 97 -8.12 24.69 -2.92
C GLY A 97 -7.73 24.38 -1.46
N ARG A 98 -8.66 23.84 -0.65
CA ARG A 98 -8.41 23.55 0.76
C ARG A 98 -7.36 22.47 0.91
N ARG A 99 -6.45 22.64 1.86
CA ARG A 99 -5.40 21.67 2.19
C ARG A 99 -5.51 21.24 3.64
N TRP A 100 -5.29 19.95 3.89
CA TRP A 100 -5.17 19.41 5.23
C TRP A 100 -4.15 18.28 5.24
N ARG A 101 -3.86 17.77 6.43
CA ARG A 101 -2.93 16.66 6.59
C ARG A 101 -3.52 15.67 7.58
N VAL A 102 -3.57 14.41 7.18
CA VAL A 102 -3.83 13.31 8.12
C VAL A 102 -2.49 12.85 8.68
N ARG A 103 -2.30 12.97 9.99
CA ARG A 103 -1.06 12.63 10.70
C ARG A 103 -1.34 11.55 11.73
N ILE A 104 -1.03 10.29 11.41
CA ILE A 104 -1.26 9.19 12.33
C ILE A 104 -0.12 9.19 13.34
N ASN A 105 -0.44 9.34 14.63
CA ASN A 105 0.56 9.28 15.69
C ASN A 105 1.16 7.87 15.82
N ASP A 106 2.39 7.79 16.31
CA ASP A 106 2.98 6.51 16.70
C ASP A 106 2.23 5.91 17.90
N GLY A 107 2.21 4.56 17.96
CA GLY A 107 1.51 3.80 18.99
C GLY A 107 0.09 3.38 18.58
N LEU A 108 -0.48 2.45 19.36
CA LEU A 108 -1.79 1.84 19.06
C LEU A 108 -2.97 2.75 19.41
N PHE A 109 -2.79 3.68 20.35
CA PHE A 109 -3.84 4.62 20.73
C PHE A 109 -3.96 5.71 19.66
N PRO A 110 -5.13 5.90 19.01
CA PRO A 110 -5.29 6.81 17.88
C PRO A 110 -5.47 8.27 18.33
N ALA A 111 -4.51 8.82 19.09
CA ALA A 111 -4.54 10.19 19.59
C ALA A 111 -4.77 11.26 18.49
N TRP A 112 -4.35 10.97 17.26
CA TRP A 112 -4.52 11.86 16.11
C TRP A 112 -5.98 12.23 15.80
N ILE A 113 -6.96 11.38 16.12
CA ILE A 113 -8.38 11.70 15.90
C ILE A 113 -8.89 12.78 16.85
N PHE A 114 -8.16 13.06 17.94
CA PHE A 114 -8.48 14.13 18.89
C PHE A 114 -7.80 15.46 18.53
N ASP A 115 -6.78 15.44 17.66
CA ASP A 115 -6.11 16.64 17.17
C ASP A 115 -6.74 17.12 15.85
N ALA A 116 -7.48 18.24 15.92
CA ALA A 116 -8.11 18.87 14.76
C ALA A 116 -7.12 19.23 13.63
N LYS A 117 -5.83 19.41 13.93
CA LYS A 117 -4.78 19.70 12.93
C LYS A 117 -4.21 18.44 12.27
N ALA A 118 -4.44 17.26 12.87
CA ALA A 118 -3.94 15.97 12.41
C ALA A 118 -4.99 15.11 11.70
N ARG A 119 -6.24 15.58 11.61
CA ARG A 119 -7.38 14.83 11.07
C ARG A 119 -8.11 15.61 9.99
N VAL A 120 -9.14 14.98 9.40
CA VAL A 120 -9.90 15.57 8.30
C VAL A 120 -10.70 16.77 8.81
N PRO A 121 -10.70 17.92 8.11
CA PRO A 121 -11.44 19.08 8.55
C PRO A 121 -12.95 18.84 8.60
N GLU A 122 -13.64 19.55 9.50
CA GLU A 122 -15.10 19.45 9.72
C GLU A 122 -15.59 18.06 10.17
N THR A 123 -14.70 17.27 10.77
CA THR A 123 -15.06 15.99 11.40
C THR A 123 -14.89 16.09 12.92
N GLY A 124 -15.52 15.19 13.66
CA GLY A 124 -15.40 14.93 15.10
C GLY A 124 -14.81 13.54 15.36
N VAL A 125 -14.50 13.24 16.62
CA VAL A 125 -14.04 11.89 17.03
C VAL A 125 -15.09 10.83 16.70
N ALA A 126 -16.37 11.17 16.87
CA ALA A 126 -17.49 10.27 16.61
C ALA A 126 -17.50 9.76 15.16
N ASP A 127 -17.12 10.59 14.20
CA ASP A 127 -17.13 10.24 12.76
C ASP A 127 -16.12 9.13 12.44
N TYR A 128 -14.98 9.11 13.13
CA TYR A 128 -14.00 8.03 13.04
C TYR A 128 -14.49 6.75 13.73
N LEU A 129 -15.20 6.87 14.86
CA LEU A 129 -15.73 5.73 15.60
C LEU A 129 -16.89 5.05 14.88
N LYS A 130 -17.70 5.78 14.09
CA LYS A 130 -18.75 5.19 13.24
C LYS A 130 -18.20 4.12 12.30
N ALA A 131 -16.96 4.29 11.81
CA ALA A 131 -16.31 3.35 10.91
C ALA A 131 -15.69 2.13 11.61
N ALA A 132 -15.78 2.01 12.94
CA ALA A 132 -15.28 0.85 13.69
C ALA A 132 -15.91 -0.48 13.23
N GLY A 133 -17.11 -0.42 12.62
CA GLY A 133 -17.78 -1.57 12.02
C GLY A 133 -16.96 -2.28 10.94
N ILE A 134 -16.04 -1.58 10.26
CA ILE A 134 -15.14 -2.18 9.25
C ILE A 134 -14.30 -3.31 9.86
N ALA A 135 -13.92 -3.21 11.14
CA ALA A 135 -13.14 -4.24 11.82
C ALA A 135 -13.87 -5.59 11.96
N PHE A 136 -15.20 -5.56 11.88
CA PHE A 136 -16.09 -6.71 12.02
C PHE A 136 -16.89 -6.99 10.73
N ALA A 137 -16.43 -6.46 9.60
CA ALA A 137 -17.10 -6.59 8.31
C ALA A 137 -17.33 -8.06 7.90
N ARG A 138 -18.57 -8.37 7.51
CA ARG A 138 -18.93 -9.66 6.92
C ARG A 138 -18.48 -9.73 5.46
N ALA A 139 -18.45 -10.94 4.90
CA ALA A 139 -17.96 -11.17 3.53
C ALA A 139 -18.85 -10.55 2.44
N ASP A 140 -20.11 -10.26 2.74
CA ASP A 140 -21.09 -9.66 1.84
C ASP A 140 -21.14 -8.12 1.92
N GLN A 141 -20.40 -7.50 2.84
CA GLN A 141 -20.49 -6.05 3.08
C GLN A 141 -19.41 -5.25 2.35
N THR A 142 -19.84 -4.14 1.78
CA THR A 142 -18.99 -3.14 1.14
C THR A 142 -18.53 -2.11 2.16
N VAL A 143 -17.55 -1.27 1.78
CA VAL A 143 -17.12 -0.15 2.63
C VAL A 143 -18.27 0.83 2.81
N ALA A 144 -19.04 1.14 1.75
CA ALA A 144 -20.16 2.06 1.80
C ALA A 144 -21.31 1.61 2.74
N ASP A 145 -21.45 0.30 2.98
CA ASP A 145 -22.43 -0.23 3.94
C ASP A 145 -22.07 0.06 5.41
N LEU A 146 -20.78 0.33 5.68
CA LEU A 146 -20.22 0.41 7.04
C LEU A 146 -19.71 1.81 7.41
N VAL A 147 -19.80 2.78 6.49
CA VAL A 147 -19.41 4.18 6.73
C VAL A 147 -20.59 5.12 6.45
N ASP A 148 -20.64 6.24 7.16
CA ASP A 148 -21.66 7.26 6.96
C ASP A 148 -21.35 8.10 5.72
N ARG A 149 -22.11 7.88 4.64
CA ARG A 149 -21.92 8.56 3.35
C ARG A 149 -22.29 10.05 3.38
N SER A 150 -23.02 10.50 4.40
CA SER A 150 -23.37 11.91 4.58
C SER A 150 -22.26 12.71 5.26
N ASP A 151 -21.29 12.03 5.85
CA ASP A 151 -20.18 12.61 6.59
C ASP A 151 -19.10 13.19 5.66
N PRO A 152 -18.55 14.39 5.91
CA PRO A 152 -17.37 14.88 5.20
C PRO A 152 -16.19 13.89 5.18
N LEU A 153 -16.08 13.03 6.19
CA LEU A 153 -15.06 11.97 6.27
C LEU A 153 -15.17 10.95 5.13
N TYR A 154 -16.38 10.70 4.60
CA TYR A 154 -16.58 9.79 3.47
C TYR A 154 -15.79 10.23 2.25
N ALA A 155 -16.12 11.40 1.71
CA ALA A 155 -15.52 11.92 0.48
C ALA A 155 -14.05 12.31 0.67
N ARG A 156 -13.66 12.76 1.86
CA ARG A 156 -12.30 13.28 2.12
C ARG A 156 -11.31 12.23 2.58
N PHE A 157 -11.76 11.04 2.98
CA PHE A 157 -10.88 9.98 3.49
C PHE A 157 -11.30 8.58 3.07
N TRP A 158 -12.53 8.14 3.34
CA TRP A 158 -12.92 6.75 3.07
C TRP A 158 -12.93 6.41 1.59
N GLU A 159 -13.47 7.29 0.74
CA GLU A 159 -13.45 7.12 -0.71
C GLU A 159 -12.01 7.07 -1.27
N PRO A 160 -11.13 8.06 -1.05
CA PRO A 160 -9.76 8.01 -1.58
C PRO A 160 -8.93 6.87 -0.98
N LEU A 161 -9.12 6.52 0.30
CA LEU A 161 -8.45 5.38 0.92
C LEU A 161 -8.90 4.06 0.28
N THR A 162 -10.20 3.89 0.06
CA THR A 162 -10.75 2.68 -0.56
C THR A 162 -10.25 2.51 -1.99
N LEU A 163 -10.24 3.59 -2.77
CA LEU A 163 -9.67 3.60 -4.11
C LEU A 163 -8.18 3.23 -4.10
N ALA A 164 -7.39 3.84 -3.22
CA ALA A 164 -5.96 3.58 -3.13
C ALA A 164 -5.63 2.14 -2.71
N VAL A 165 -6.43 1.56 -1.81
CA VAL A 165 -6.18 0.23 -1.25
C VAL A 165 -6.77 -0.88 -2.12
N LEU A 166 -8.01 -0.72 -2.59
CA LEU A 166 -8.77 -1.76 -3.28
C LEU A 166 -8.86 -1.56 -4.79
N ASN A 167 -8.38 -0.43 -5.34
CA ASN A 167 -8.54 -0.06 -6.74
C ASN A 167 -10.00 -0.05 -7.21
N THR A 168 -10.93 0.24 -6.30
CA THR A 168 -12.37 0.29 -6.56
C THR A 168 -13.09 1.21 -5.58
N THR A 169 -14.34 1.58 -5.86
CA THR A 169 -15.10 2.54 -5.04
C THR A 169 -15.68 1.87 -3.79
N PRO A 170 -16.03 2.65 -2.74
CA PRO A 170 -16.62 2.11 -1.51
C PRO A 170 -17.91 1.29 -1.72
N GLU A 171 -18.68 1.57 -2.77
CA GLU A 171 -19.96 0.91 -3.08
C GLU A 171 -19.83 -0.54 -3.53
N ILE A 172 -18.64 -0.95 -3.99
CA ILE A 172 -18.38 -2.34 -4.42
C ILE A 172 -17.12 -2.93 -3.77
N GLY A 173 -16.27 -2.10 -3.17
CA GLY A 173 -15.10 -2.55 -2.43
C GLY A 173 -15.47 -3.28 -1.16
N GLN A 174 -15.03 -4.54 -1.02
CA GLN A 174 -15.33 -5.37 0.15
C GLN A 174 -14.62 -4.82 1.40
N ALA A 175 -15.38 -4.51 2.45
CA ALA A 175 -14.83 -3.93 3.67
C ALA A 175 -13.82 -4.86 4.38
N ARG A 176 -13.98 -6.19 4.26
CA ARG A 176 -13.05 -7.17 4.83
C ARG A 176 -11.65 -7.10 4.20
N LEU A 177 -11.56 -6.79 2.90
CA LEU A 177 -10.26 -6.60 2.23
C LEU A 177 -9.61 -5.31 2.69
N LEU A 178 -10.38 -4.22 2.79
CA LEU A 178 -9.88 -2.96 3.33
C LEU A 178 -9.38 -3.14 4.78
N TRP A 179 -10.13 -3.85 5.61
CA TRP A 179 -9.74 -4.14 6.98
C TRP A 179 -8.42 -4.91 7.07
N SER A 180 -8.14 -5.80 6.13
CA SER A 180 -6.89 -6.57 6.13
C SER A 180 -5.68 -5.64 6.02
N VAL A 181 -5.79 -4.58 5.21
CA VAL A 181 -4.77 -3.53 5.08
C VAL A 181 -4.75 -2.62 6.30
N ILE A 182 -5.91 -2.15 6.79
CA ILE A 182 -5.99 -1.30 8.00
C ILE A 182 -5.34 -1.99 9.20
N ARG A 183 -5.62 -3.28 9.41
CA ARG A 183 -5.08 -4.09 10.51
C ARG A 183 -3.56 -4.23 10.45
N GLU A 184 -2.99 -4.28 9.26
CA GLU A 184 -1.53 -4.41 9.06
C GLU A 184 -0.80 -3.06 9.05
N THR A 185 -1.54 -1.95 9.06
CA THR A 185 -1.00 -0.60 8.90
C THR A 185 -1.58 0.39 9.90
N PHE A 186 -2.67 1.09 9.56
CA PHE A 186 -3.33 2.14 10.36
C PHE A 186 -3.61 1.71 11.81
N ALA A 187 -4.08 0.48 12.04
CA ALA A 187 -4.39 -0.04 13.37
C ALA A 187 -3.15 -0.27 14.25
N LEU A 188 -1.96 -0.32 13.65
CA LEU A 188 -0.68 -0.47 14.33
C LEU A 188 0.02 0.90 14.58
N GLY A 189 -0.62 2.01 14.19
CA GLY A 189 -0.13 3.37 14.39
C GLY A 189 0.84 3.86 13.32
N GLY A 190 1.40 5.05 13.58
CA GLY A 190 2.24 5.80 12.64
C GLY A 190 3.44 5.01 12.10
N GLY A 191 4.14 4.26 12.94
CA GLY A 191 5.29 3.44 12.54
C GLY A 191 4.99 2.41 11.45
N ALA A 192 3.76 1.89 11.38
CA ALA A 192 3.30 0.97 10.34
C ALA A 192 2.53 1.66 9.20
N SER A 193 2.36 2.99 9.31
CA SER A 193 1.56 3.80 8.39
C SER A 193 2.39 4.89 7.71
N ARG A 194 3.71 4.74 7.62
CA ARG A 194 4.53 5.70 6.86
C ARG A 194 4.38 5.41 5.37
N PRO A 195 4.11 6.42 4.54
CA PRO A 195 4.08 6.26 3.09
C PRO A 195 5.50 6.19 2.54
N LEU A 196 5.91 5.02 2.08
CA LEU A 196 7.22 4.80 1.45
C LEU A 196 7.07 4.80 -0.08
N ALA A 197 8.08 5.31 -0.77
CA ALA A 197 8.21 5.30 -2.22
C ALA A 197 9.60 4.83 -2.62
N ALA A 198 9.73 4.21 -3.79
CA ALA A 198 11.03 3.84 -4.34
C ALA A 198 11.80 5.08 -4.79
N ARG A 199 13.03 5.24 -4.32
CA ARG A 199 13.88 6.42 -4.58
C ARG A 199 14.23 6.56 -6.06
N GLU A 200 14.57 5.44 -6.70
CA GLU A 200 15.05 5.39 -8.08
C GLU A 200 14.06 4.67 -9.02
N GLY A 201 12.87 4.36 -8.52
CA GLY A 201 11.83 3.63 -9.24
C GLY A 201 11.62 2.20 -8.74
N LEU A 202 10.46 1.63 -9.06
CA LEU A 202 10.07 0.28 -8.62
C LEU A 202 10.95 -0.82 -9.22
N GLY A 203 11.40 -0.68 -10.46
CA GLY A 203 12.29 -1.62 -11.15
C GLY A 203 13.63 -1.76 -10.41
N PRO A 204 14.38 -0.66 -10.23
CA PRO A 204 15.62 -0.67 -9.44
C PRO A 204 15.42 -1.16 -8.00
N ALA A 205 14.29 -0.82 -7.36
CA ALA A 205 14.05 -1.27 -5.99
C ALA A 205 13.76 -2.79 -5.89
N PHE A 206 12.89 -3.32 -6.75
CA PHE A 206 12.30 -4.65 -6.56
C PHE A 206 12.82 -5.72 -7.52
N ILE A 207 13.37 -5.34 -8.67
CA ILE A 207 13.62 -6.26 -9.78
C ILE A 207 15.12 -6.39 -10.04
N ASP A 208 15.80 -5.25 -10.19
CA ASP A 208 17.22 -5.17 -10.53
C ASP A 208 17.99 -4.35 -9.46
N PRO A 209 18.05 -4.85 -8.20
CA PRO A 209 18.63 -4.13 -7.06
C PRO A 209 20.17 -4.06 -7.05
#